data_AF-A0A7X9GAG5-F1
#
_entry.id   AF-A0A7X9GAG5-F1
#
_cell.length_a   1.000
_cell.length_b   1.000
_cell.length_c   1.000
_cell.angle_alpha   90.00
_cell.angle_beta   90.00
_cell.angle_gamma   90.00
#
_symmetry.space_group_name_H-M   'P 1'
#
loop_
_entity.id
_entity.type
_entity.pdbx_description
1 polymer ?
#
loop_
_entity_poly.entity_id
_entity_poly.type
_entity_poly.pdbx_seq_one_letter_code
_entity_poly.pdbx_strand_id
1 'polypeptide(L)'
;MLNRLTALPLCLALLACCAELPVVTGDLALWAPHSDGGTPPAMSIVHDNNQQPVMRFAYTSKSSNNWGSAKLKSFRFDPNATAMAFELFVESATPAAAMHIWFFEEDGDAWMTRIVPTDLKSIPARQNQWREVTVPLAQLNFQPRGNGKRAFMSTTYLIMNFNFGDQVVHLRNLRQIISAGPAAELPR
;
A
#
# COMPACT_ATOMS: atom_id res chain seq x y z
N MET A 1 -21.73 -16.66 -61.32
CA MET A 1 -20.97 -17.11 -60.14
C MET A 1 -20.64 -15.88 -59.30
N LEU A 2 -21.35 -15.68 -58.18
CA LEU A 2 -21.13 -14.57 -57.24
C LEU A 2 -20.11 -15.02 -56.20
N ASN A 3 -18.91 -14.44 -56.19
CA ASN A 3 -17.95 -14.59 -55.09
C ASN A 3 -18.37 -13.67 -53.94
N ARG A 4 -18.87 -14.26 -52.85
CA ARG A 4 -19.05 -13.57 -51.58
C ARG A 4 -17.69 -13.46 -50.88
N LEU A 5 -17.16 -12.24 -50.80
CA LEU A 5 -16.09 -11.88 -49.87
C LEU A 5 -16.72 -11.78 -48.48
N THR A 6 -16.49 -12.79 -47.64
CA THR A 6 -16.77 -12.74 -46.21
C THR A 6 -15.75 -11.82 -45.55
N ALA A 7 -16.17 -10.63 -45.15
CA ALA A 7 -15.39 -9.75 -44.28
C ALA A 7 -15.29 -10.38 -42.89
N LEU A 8 -14.07 -10.72 -42.47
CA LEU A 8 -13.77 -11.17 -41.12
C LEU A 8 -13.69 -9.93 -40.22
N PRO A 9 -14.52 -9.78 -39.17
CA PRO A 9 -14.36 -8.67 -38.24
C PRO A 9 -13.13 -8.94 -37.37
N LEU A 10 -12.09 -8.12 -37.56
CA LEU A 10 -10.92 -8.08 -36.70
C LEU A 10 -11.34 -7.45 -35.36
N CYS A 11 -11.80 -8.26 -34.42
CA CYS A 11 -11.97 -7.84 -33.03
C CYS A 11 -10.59 -7.55 -32.42
N LEU A 12 -10.14 -6.30 -32.50
CA LEU A 12 -9.09 -5.79 -31.62
C LEU A 12 -9.65 -5.80 -30.18
N ALA A 13 -9.36 -6.85 -29.43
CA ALA A 13 -9.48 -6.80 -27.98
C ALA A 13 -8.40 -5.82 -27.47
N LEU A 14 -8.79 -4.60 -27.08
CA LEU A 14 -7.93 -3.74 -26.29
C LEU A 14 -7.68 -4.43 -24.94
N LEU A 15 -6.56 -5.14 -24.84
CA LEU A 15 -5.94 -5.39 -23.55
C LEU A 15 -5.55 -4.02 -22.99
N ALA A 16 -6.37 -3.48 -22.09
CA ALA A 16 -5.95 -2.38 -21.24
C ALA A 16 -4.78 -2.92 -20.41
N CYS A 17 -3.56 -2.64 -20.88
CA CYS A 17 -2.35 -3.04 -20.19
C CYS A 17 -2.28 -2.21 -18.91
N CYS A 18 -2.50 -2.84 -17.76
CA CYS A 18 -2.17 -2.21 -16.48
C CYS A 18 -0.64 -2.20 -16.36
N ALA A 19 -0.04 -1.02 -16.27
CA ALA A 19 1.39 -0.88 -16.00
C ALA A 19 1.62 -0.86 -14.48
N GLU A 20 2.80 -1.28 -14.04
CA GLU A 20 3.20 -1.20 -12.63
C GLU A 20 4.39 -0.24 -12.49
N LEU A 21 4.26 0.74 -11.59
CA LEU A 21 5.33 1.68 -11.28
C LEU A 21 5.92 1.32 -9.91
N PRO A 22 7.17 0.82 -9.83
CA PRO A 22 7.77 0.42 -8.58
C PRO A 22 8.00 1.62 -7.66
N VAL A 23 7.84 1.39 -6.35
CA VAL A 23 8.18 2.31 -5.28
C VAL A 23 9.34 1.71 -4.51
N VAL A 24 10.43 2.46 -4.39
CA VAL A 24 11.64 1.96 -3.72
C VAL A 24 11.38 1.88 -2.21
N THR A 25 11.36 0.66 -1.68
CA THR A 25 11.16 0.40 -0.23
C THR A 25 12.29 -0.35 0.44
N GLY A 26 13.19 -0.96 -0.33
CA GLY A 26 14.32 -1.78 0.18
C GLY A 26 15.51 -0.99 0.71
N ASP A 27 15.37 0.33 0.86
CA ASP A 27 16.40 1.21 1.43
C ASP A 27 15.89 1.79 2.76
N LEU A 28 16.55 1.42 3.85
CA LEU A 28 16.22 1.89 5.19
C LEU A 28 16.32 3.42 5.32
N ALA A 29 17.17 4.09 4.54
CA ALA A 29 17.33 5.54 4.58
C ALA A 29 16.06 6.30 4.13
N LEU A 30 15.22 5.65 3.33
CA LEU A 30 13.93 6.19 2.89
C LEU A 30 12.86 6.12 3.97
N TRP A 31 13.03 5.26 4.97
CA TRP A 31 12.08 5.12 6.07
C TRP A 31 12.50 5.95 7.27
N ALA A 32 11.52 6.47 8.00
CA ALA A 32 11.73 7.16 9.25
C ALA A 32 10.60 6.87 10.24
N PRO A 33 10.87 6.93 11.54
CA PRO A 33 9.83 6.97 12.55
C PRO A 33 8.87 8.13 12.28
N HIS A 34 7.56 7.91 12.39
CA HIS A 34 6.58 8.99 12.34
C HIS A 34 6.14 9.38 13.74
N SER A 35 6.21 10.68 14.04
CA SER A 35 5.87 11.23 15.36
C SER A 35 4.41 11.67 15.39
N ASP A 36 3.49 10.71 15.58
CA ASP A 36 2.03 10.91 15.71
C ASP A 36 1.51 10.64 17.14
N GLY A 37 2.43 10.67 18.13
CA GLY A 37 2.14 10.25 19.50
C GLY A 37 2.24 8.75 19.72
N GLY A 38 2.38 7.93 18.66
CA GLY A 38 2.61 6.49 18.67
C GLY A 38 4.02 6.06 19.09
N THR A 39 4.21 4.76 19.34
CA THR A 39 5.56 4.17 19.48
C THR A 39 5.96 3.55 18.14
N PRO A 40 6.88 4.15 17.36
CA PRO A 40 7.22 3.67 16.02
C PRO A 40 7.82 2.25 16.06
N PRO A 41 7.60 1.42 15.01
CA PRO A 41 8.25 0.12 14.92
C PRO A 41 9.77 0.28 14.77
N ALA A 42 10.51 -0.72 15.24
CA ALA A 42 11.90 -0.88 14.82
C ALA A 42 11.94 -1.26 13.34
N MET A 43 12.84 -0.65 12.59
CA MET A 43 12.96 -0.76 11.14
C MET A 43 14.33 -1.31 10.77
N SER A 44 14.38 -2.33 9.92
CA SER A 44 15.62 -2.92 9.44
C SER A 44 15.46 -3.53 8.05
N ILE A 45 16.58 -3.78 7.36
CA ILE A 45 16.60 -4.65 6.19
C ILE A 45 16.97 -6.06 6.66
N VAL A 46 16.19 -7.05 6.21
CA VAL A 46 16.50 -8.47 6.37
C VAL A 46 16.50 -9.14 5.00
N HIS A 47 16.94 -10.39 4.94
CA HIS A 47 16.92 -11.16 3.71
C HIS A 47 15.81 -12.21 3.78
N ASP A 48 15.04 -12.36 2.71
CA ASP A 48 14.09 -13.45 2.59
C ASP A 48 14.79 -14.79 2.29
N ASN A 49 14.00 -15.86 2.12
CA ASN A 49 14.54 -17.20 1.83
C ASN A 49 15.34 -17.26 0.51
N ASN A 50 15.14 -16.31 -0.41
CA ASN A 50 15.84 -16.19 -1.68
C ASN A 50 17.01 -15.18 -1.61
N GLN A 51 17.41 -14.77 -0.40
CA GLN A 51 18.42 -13.76 -0.16
C GLN A 51 18.10 -12.40 -0.78
N GLN A 52 16.82 -12.08 -0.99
CA GLN A 52 16.42 -10.75 -1.44
C GLN A 52 16.25 -9.81 -0.23
N PRO A 53 16.78 -8.58 -0.29
CA PRO A 53 16.59 -7.61 0.78
C PRO A 53 15.12 -7.17 0.85
N VAL A 54 14.53 -7.26 2.04
CA VAL A 54 13.15 -6.86 2.32
C VAL A 54 13.09 -5.95 3.54
N MET A 55 12.13 -5.03 3.53
CA MET A 55 11.94 -4.09 4.62
C MET A 55 11.21 -4.77 5.78
N ARG A 56 11.81 -4.84 6.97
CA ARG A 56 11.22 -5.42 8.18
C ARG A 56 10.79 -4.33 9.16
N PHE A 57 9.59 -4.50 9.71
CA PHE A 57 9.02 -3.68 10.76
C PHE A 57 8.70 -4.56 11.97
N ALA A 58 9.24 -4.22 13.15
CA ALA A 58 8.92 -4.88 14.40
C ALA A 58 8.26 -3.88 15.35
N TYR A 59 6.96 -4.08 15.60
CA TYR A 59 6.13 -3.24 16.45
C TYR A 59 5.78 -3.97 17.75
N THR A 60 5.92 -3.25 18.87
CA THR A 60 5.47 -3.70 20.19
C THR A 60 4.41 -2.73 20.71
N SER A 61 3.22 -3.27 20.97
CA SER A 61 2.10 -2.53 21.51
C SER A 61 2.30 -2.23 22.99
N LYS A 62 1.90 -1.03 23.43
CA LYS A 62 1.90 -0.65 24.84
C LYS A 62 0.47 -0.38 25.30
N SER A 63 0.17 -0.68 26.56
CA SER A 63 -1.16 -0.43 27.14
C SER A 63 -1.54 1.05 27.11
N SER A 64 -0.57 1.95 27.26
CA SER A 64 -0.77 3.41 27.18
C SER A 64 -0.82 3.95 25.75
N ASN A 65 -0.39 3.16 24.76
CA ASN A 65 -0.26 3.58 23.37
C ASN A 65 -0.18 2.34 22.46
N ASN A 66 -1.29 2.04 21.82
CA ASN A 66 -1.47 0.83 21.00
C ASN A 66 -1.38 1.11 19.50
N TRP A 67 -0.61 2.12 19.10
CA TRP A 67 -0.19 2.29 17.71
C TRP A 67 1.27 2.72 17.56
N GLY A 68 1.77 2.62 16.33
CA GLY A 68 3.10 3.02 15.91
C GLY A 68 3.19 3.17 14.40
N SER A 69 4.00 4.09 13.91
CA SER A 69 4.00 4.47 12.50
C SER A 69 5.40 4.59 11.92
N ALA A 70 5.58 4.05 10.72
CA ALA A 70 6.76 4.25 9.89
C ALA A 70 6.37 5.07 8.64
N LYS A 71 7.11 6.15 8.39
CA LYS A 71 6.92 7.03 7.24
C LYS A 71 7.91 6.67 6.14
N LEU A 72 7.42 6.46 4.92
CA LEU A 72 8.26 6.48 3.72
C LEU A 72 8.43 7.94 3.28
N LYS A 73 9.67 8.42 3.23
CA LYS A 73 10.00 9.77 2.76
C LYS A 73 9.71 9.88 1.26
N SER A 74 9.12 11.01 0.86
CA SER A 74 8.88 11.41 -0.52
C SER A 74 8.15 10.35 -1.35
N PHE A 75 6.83 10.43 -1.38
CA PHE A 75 5.97 9.59 -2.20
C PHE A 75 4.95 10.47 -2.93
N ARG A 76 4.74 10.22 -4.23
CA ARG A 76 3.69 10.85 -5.02
C ARG A 76 2.99 9.80 -5.86
N PHE A 77 1.69 9.95 -6.03
CA PHE A 77 0.93 9.13 -6.96
C PHE A 77 1.19 9.52 -8.41
N ASP A 78 1.28 8.53 -9.28
CA ASP A 78 1.11 8.73 -10.71
C ASP A 78 -0.34 9.17 -10.99
N PRO A 79 -0.59 10.14 -11.88
CA PRO A 79 -1.94 10.61 -12.20
C PRO A 79 -2.90 9.52 -12.69
N ASN A 80 -2.38 8.41 -13.21
CA ASN A 80 -3.16 7.28 -13.71
C ASN A 80 -3.15 6.08 -12.75
N ALA A 81 -2.63 6.24 -11.53
CA ALA A 81 -2.68 5.21 -10.50
C ALA A 81 -4.12 4.89 -10.10
N THR A 82 -4.42 3.61 -9.98
CA THR A 82 -5.74 3.09 -9.58
C THR A 82 -5.69 2.29 -8.27
N ALA A 83 -4.51 1.78 -7.92
CA ALA A 83 -4.27 1.08 -6.67
C ALA A 83 -2.79 1.16 -6.25
N MET A 84 -2.53 0.85 -5.00
CA MET A 84 -1.22 0.41 -4.51
C MET A 84 -1.22 -1.11 -4.37
N ALA A 85 -0.10 -1.76 -4.68
CA ALA A 85 0.09 -3.18 -4.42
C ALA A 85 1.44 -3.45 -3.77
N PHE A 86 1.52 -4.46 -2.93
CA PHE A 86 2.75 -4.94 -2.30
C PHE A 86 2.56 -6.36 -1.75
N GLU A 87 3.68 -7.01 -1.44
CA GLU A 87 3.66 -8.29 -0.73
C GLU A 87 3.98 -8.08 0.74
N LEU A 88 3.21 -8.76 1.59
CA LEU A 88 3.34 -8.73 3.04
C LEU A 88 3.65 -10.12 3.57
N PHE A 89 4.76 -10.25 4.29
CA PHE A 89 5.06 -11.44 5.09
C PHE A 89 4.81 -11.13 6.56
N VAL A 90 4.06 -11.97 7.26
CA VAL A 90 3.86 -11.84 8.71
C VAL A 90 4.76 -12.85 9.40
N GLU A 91 5.84 -12.38 10.02
CA GLU A 91 6.77 -13.21 10.80
C GLU A 91 6.12 -13.60 12.14
N SER A 92 5.50 -12.64 12.81
CA SER A 92 4.68 -12.87 13.99
C SER A 92 3.61 -11.80 14.15
N ALA A 93 2.46 -12.14 14.74
CA ALA A 93 1.44 -11.17 15.10
C ALA A 93 0.52 -11.70 16.20
N THR A 94 0.21 -10.85 17.17
CA THR A 94 -0.80 -11.16 18.19
C THR A 94 -2.22 -11.07 17.61
N PRO A 95 -3.23 -11.72 18.22
CA PRO A 95 -4.58 -11.79 17.64
C PRO A 95 -5.25 -10.43 17.38
N ALA A 96 -4.91 -9.40 18.14
CA ALA A 96 -5.45 -8.05 17.98
C ALA A 96 -4.74 -7.23 16.89
N ALA A 97 -3.56 -7.65 16.43
CA ALA A 97 -2.72 -6.87 15.54
C ALA A 97 -3.44 -6.44 14.25
N ALA A 98 -3.25 -5.17 13.88
CA ALA A 98 -3.78 -4.58 12.67
C ALA A 98 -2.74 -3.68 12.00
N MET A 99 -2.91 -3.47 10.70
CA MET A 99 -2.12 -2.51 9.94
C MET A 99 -3.04 -1.58 9.16
N HIS A 100 -2.62 -0.33 9.00
CA HIS A 100 -3.25 0.65 8.14
C HIS A 100 -2.21 1.29 7.24
N ILE A 101 -2.63 1.66 6.03
CA ILE A 101 -1.84 2.52 5.14
C ILE A 101 -2.48 3.89 5.12
N TRP A 102 -1.63 4.91 5.21
CA TRP A 102 -2.03 6.31 5.17
C TRP A 102 -1.25 7.03 4.08
N PHE A 103 -1.91 7.94 3.38
CA PHE A 103 -1.34 8.86 2.40
C PHE A 103 -1.64 10.28 2.85
N PHE A 104 -0.62 11.11 3.01
CA PHE A 104 -0.78 12.47 3.53
C PHE A 104 -0.52 13.50 2.43
N GLU A 105 -1.48 14.41 2.30
CA GLU A 105 -1.46 15.60 1.47
C GLU A 105 -0.48 16.65 2.02
N GLU A 106 -0.11 17.63 1.19
CA GLU A 106 0.82 18.71 1.54
C GLU A 106 0.33 19.56 2.72
N ASP A 107 -0.99 19.72 2.87
CA ASP A 107 -1.61 20.53 3.92
C ASP A 107 -1.87 19.73 5.22
N GLY A 108 -1.58 18.43 5.21
CA GLY A 108 -1.78 17.52 6.33
C GLY A 108 -3.10 16.74 6.32
N ASP A 109 -4.03 17.00 5.38
CA ASP A 109 -5.14 16.09 5.11
C ASP A 109 -4.61 14.70 4.73
N ALA A 110 -5.41 13.67 4.98
CA ALA A 110 -4.95 12.30 4.74
C ALA A 110 -6.03 11.40 4.16
N TRP A 111 -5.57 10.29 3.60
CA TRP A 111 -6.38 9.22 3.06
C TRP A 111 -5.91 7.92 3.66
N MET A 112 -6.82 7.09 4.13
CA MET A 112 -6.42 5.87 4.82
C MET A 112 -7.34 4.71 4.55
N THR A 113 -6.77 3.51 4.67
CA THR A 113 -7.55 2.29 4.79
C THR A 113 -6.82 1.27 5.63
N ARG A 114 -7.57 0.28 6.13
CA ARG A 114 -7.00 -0.89 6.77
C ARG A 114 -6.35 -1.78 5.71
N ILE A 115 -5.15 -2.26 5.99
CA ILE A 115 -4.50 -3.27 5.15
C ILE A 115 -5.18 -4.61 5.40
N VAL A 116 -5.76 -5.17 4.33
CA VAL A 116 -6.32 -6.52 4.29
C VAL A 116 -5.68 -7.22 3.08
N PRO A 117 -4.90 -8.29 3.28
CA PRO A 117 -4.40 -9.10 2.18
C PRO A 117 -5.53 -9.65 1.30
N THR A 118 -5.21 -9.96 0.05
CA THR A 118 -6.15 -10.42 -0.98
C THR A 118 -6.88 -11.73 -0.64
N ASP A 119 -6.34 -12.51 0.31
CA ASP A 119 -7.00 -13.70 0.88
C ASP A 119 -8.14 -13.35 1.86
N LEU A 120 -8.39 -12.05 2.09
CA LEU A 120 -9.41 -11.49 2.99
C LEU A 120 -9.25 -11.92 4.45
N LYS A 121 -8.06 -12.40 4.84
CA LYS A 121 -7.76 -12.77 6.22
C LYS A 121 -7.07 -11.62 6.95
N SER A 122 -7.28 -11.54 8.25
CA SER A 122 -6.59 -10.54 9.08
C SER A 122 -5.07 -10.78 9.10
N ILE A 123 -4.33 -9.78 9.57
CA ILE A 123 -2.86 -9.84 9.73
C ILE A 123 -2.43 -11.11 10.49
N PRO A 124 -2.96 -11.43 11.70
CA PRO A 124 -2.48 -12.58 12.46
C PRO A 124 -2.97 -13.94 11.96
N ALA A 125 -3.98 -13.98 11.08
CA ALA A 125 -4.61 -15.23 10.66
C ALA A 125 -3.70 -16.14 9.82
N ARG A 126 -2.66 -15.59 9.19
CA ARG A 126 -1.66 -16.33 8.41
C ARG A 126 -0.28 -15.73 8.68
N GLN A 127 0.63 -16.58 9.14
CA GLN A 127 2.02 -16.22 9.45
C GLN A 127 2.95 -17.12 8.64
N ASN A 128 4.20 -16.70 8.47
CA ASN A 128 5.24 -17.43 7.74
C ASN A 128 4.95 -17.68 6.26
N GLN A 129 4.20 -16.76 5.62
CA GLN A 129 3.92 -16.80 4.18
C GLN A 129 3.80 -15.39 3.62
N TRP A 130 4.25 -15.20 2.38
CA TRP A 130 4.01 -13.98 1.60
C TRP A 130 2.55 -13.94 1.16
N ARG A 131 1.92 -12.77 1.29
CA ARG A 131 0.56 -12.52 0.84
C ARG A 131 0.52 -11.23 0.04
N GLU A 132 -0.19 -11.26 -1.09
CA GLU A 132 -0.46 -10.06 -1.89
C GLU A 132 -1.45 -9.15 -1.15
N VAL A 133 -1.16 -7.86 -1.19
CA VAL A 133 -2.04 -6.78 -0.76
C VAL A 133 -2.28 -5.87 -1.95
N THR A 134 -3.55 -5.56 -2.21
CA THR A 134 -3.96 -4.53 -3.17
C THR A 134 -4.87 -3.54 -2.46
N VAL A 135 -4.53 -2.26 -2.53
CA VAL A 135 -5.28 -1.13 -1.96
C VAL A 135 -5.80 -0.29 -3.12
N PRO A 136 -7.05 -0.51 -3.57
CA PRO A 136 -7.68 0.37 -4.54
C PRO A 136 -7.80 1.78 -3.99
N LEU A 137 -7.42 2.79 -4.77
CA LEU A 137 -7.47 4.17 -4.30
C LEU A 137 -8.90 4.59 -3.96
N ALA A 138 -9.88 4.13 -4.75
CA ALA A 138 -11.30 4.38 -4.53
C ALA A 138 -11.85 3.87 -3.17
N GLN A 139 -11.11 3.03 -2.43
CA GLN A 139 -11.50 2.54 -1.11
C GLN A 139 -10.87 3.34 0.04
N LEU A 140 -10.10 4.38 -0.27
CA LEU A 140 -9.49 5.22 0.75
C LEU A 140 -10.52 6.13 1.40
N ASN A 141 -10.45 6.23 2.72
CA ASN A 141 -11.30 7.11 3.51
C ASN A 141 -10.58 8.43 3.76
N PHE A 142 -11.22 9.54 3.38
CA PHE A 142 -10.71 10.88 3.64
C PHE A 142 -10.69 11.19 5.14
N GLN A 143 -9.61 11.82 5.58
CA GLN A 143 -9.36 12.22 6.97
C GLN A 143 -9.05 13.74 6.97
N PRO A 144 -10.03 14.59 7.32
CA PRO A 144 -9.86 16.05 7.32
C PRO A 144 -9.02 16.47 8.53
N ARG A 145 -7.71 16.61 8.32
CA ARG A 145 -6.70 16.87 9.34
C ARG A 145 -5.96 18.20 9.12
N GLY A 146 -5.87 18.63 7.88
CA GLY A 146 -5.38 19.93 7.42
C GLY A 146 -6.54 20.88 7.19
N ASN A 147 -6.68 21.38 5.96
CA ASN A 147 -7.69 22.39 5.63
C ASN A 147 -9.08 21.80 5.31
N GLY A 148 -9.19 20.47 5.20
CA GLY A 148 -10.42 19.73 4.97
C GLY A 148 -10.87 19.68 3.51
N LYS A 149 -10.06 20.20 2.57
CA LYS A 149 -10.33 20.15 1.13
C LYS A 149 -9.49 19.05 0.49
N ARG A 150 -10.19 18.08 -0.07
CA ARG A 150 -9.62 16.94 -0.79
C ARG A 150 -8.71 17.41 -1.92
N ALA A 151 -7.42 17.11 -1.83
CA ALA A 151 -6.43 17.32 -2.87
C ALA A 151 -5.52 16.09 -2.97
N PHE A 152 -6.10 14.91 -3.23
CA PHE A 152 -5.43 13.61 -3.21
C PHE A 152 -4.07 13.58 -3.94
N MET A 153 -3.98 14.23 -5.10
CA MET A 153 -2.75 14.30 -5.90
C MET A 153 -1.62 15.13 -5.27
N SER A 154 -1.92 15.91 -4.22
CA SER A 154 -0.92 16.59 -3.39
C SER A 154 -0.28 15.67 -2.35
N THR A 155 -0.59 14.38 -2.33
CA THR A 155 0.08 13.41 -1.45
C THR A 155 1.61 13.52 -1.59
N THR A 156 2.31 13.63 -0.46
CA THR A 156 3.79 13.77 -0.42
C THR A 156 4.50 12.68 0.35
N TYR A 157 3.79 11.90 1.16
CA TYR A 157 4.36 10.76 1.85
C TYR A 157 3.28 9.73 2.18
N LEU A 158 3.73 8.49 2.41
CA LEU A 158 2.89 7.43 2.93
C LEU A 158 3.39 6.97 4.30
N ILE A 159 2.48 6.45 5.10
CA ILE A 159 2.77 5.84 6.40
C ILE A 159 2.20 4.43 6.43
N MET A 160 3.03 3.51 6.93
CA MET A 160 2.60 2.21 7.41
C MET A 160 2.37 2.33 8.92
N ASN A 161 1.12 2.15 9.35
CA ASN A 161 0.71 2.23 10.74
C ASN A 161 0.41 0.82 11.26
N PHE A 162 0.86 0.53 12.49
CA PHE A 162 0.81 -0.75 13.17
C PHE A 162 0.04 -0.55 14.48
N ASN A 163 -1.01 -1.35 14.72
CA ASN A 163 -1.95 -1.09 15.81
C ASN A 163 -2.29 -2.35 16.62
N PHE A 164 -2.76 -2.10 17.84
CA PHE A 164 -3.54 -2.99 18.73
C PHE A 164 -2.84 -4.23 19.26
N GLY A 165 -1.69 -4.61 18.71
CA GLY A 165 -0.95 -5.76 19.18
C GLY A 165 0.43 -5.88 18.55
N ASP A 166 1.29 -6.63 19.23
CA ASP A 166 2.65 -6.90 18.75
C ASP A 166 2.59 -7.57 17.38
N GLN A 167 3.46 -7.12 16.48
CA GLN A 167 3.58 -7.69 15.15
C GLN A 167 4.96 -7.42 14.56
N VAL A 168 5.43 -8.40 13.83
CA VAL A 168 6.63 -8.33 13.01
C VAL A 168 6.26 -8.71 11.59
N VAL A 169 6.49 -7.80 10.66
CA VAL A 169 6.14 -7.99 9.25
C VAL A 169 7.27 -7.57 8.33
N HIS A 170 7.32 -8.17 7.14
CA HIS A 170 8.20 -7.76 6.06
C HIS A 170 7.38 -7.27 4.88
N LEU A 171 7.91 -6.30 4.16
CA LEU A 171 7.30 -5.71 2.97
C LEU A 171 8.28 -5.75 1.81
N ARG A 172 7.77 -6.12 0.63
CA ARG A 172 8.50 -6.01 -0.65
C ARG A 172 7.56 -5.65 -1.79
N ASN A 173 8.16 -5.30 -2.94
CA ASN A 173 7.46 -5.09 -4.21
C ASN A 173 6.30 -4.06 -4.12
N LEU A 174 6.51 -2.99 -3.36
CA LEU A 174 5.58 -1.86 -3.34
C LEU A 174 5.54 -1.21 -4.72
N ARG A 175 4.35 -1.03 -5.27
CA ARG A 175 4.14 -0.50 -6.61
C ARG A 175 2.79 0.20 -6.72
N GLN A 176 2.72 1.14 -7.65
CA GLN A 176 1.46 1.73 -8.09
C GLN A 176 0.95 0.93 -9.28
N ILE A 177 -0.33 0.59 -9.28
CA ILE A 177 -1.00 -0.04 -10.42
C ILE A 177 -1.60 1.07 -11.28
N ILE A 178 -1.16 1.18 -12.52
CA ILE A 178 -1.49 2.25 -13.45
C ILE A 178 -2.41 1.70 -14.55
N SER A 179 -3.52 2.39 -14.81
CA SER A 179 -4.42 2.05 -15.92
C SER A 179 -4.02 2.81 -17.19
N ALA A 180 -4.12 2.15 -18.36
CA ALA A 180 -3.98 2.78 -19.68
C ALA A 180 -5.23 3.57 -20.13
N GLY A 181 -6.34 3.49 -19.39
CA GLY A 181 -7.57 4.26 -19.64
C GLY A 181 -7.63 5.58 -18.86
N PRO A 182 -8.67 6.42 -19.07
CA PRO A 182 -8.84 7.64 -18.28
C PRO A 182 -8.81 7.30 -16.79
N ALA A 183 -8.13 8.14 -16.01
CA ALA A 183 -7.91 7.93 -14.58
C ALA A 183 -9.18 7.41 -13.90
N ALA A 184 -9.05 6.33 -13.12
CA ALA A 184 -10.13 5.91 -12.24
C ALA A 184 -10.59 7.14 -11.43
N GLU A 185 -11.90 7.25 -11.17
CA GLU A 185 -12.39 8.35 -10.33
C GLU A 185 -11.54 8.38 -9.06
N LEU A 186 -10.84 9.50 -8.90
CA LEU A 186 -10.04 9.75 -7.72
C LEU A 186 -10.95 9.61 -6.49
N PRO A 187 -10.38 9.25 -5.33
CA PRO A 187 -11.15 9.12 -4.10
C PRO A 187 -12.00 10.37 -3.90
N ARG A 188 -13.33 10.21 -3.93
CA ARG A 188 -14.24 11.35 -3.92
C ARG A 188 -14.34 11.97 -2.57
#